data_AF-A0A7S2AS08-F1
#
_entry.id   AF-A0A7S2AS08-F1
#
_cell.length_a   1.000
_cell.length_b   1.000
_cell.length_c   1.000
_cell.angle_alpha   90.00
_cell.angle_beta   90.00
_cell.angle_gamma   90.00
#
_symmetry.space_group_name_H-M   'P 1'
#
loop_
_entity.id
_entity.type
_entity.pdbx_description
1 polymer ?
#
loop_
_entity_poly.entity_id
_entity_poly.type
_entity_poly.pdbx_seq_one_letter_code
_entity_poly.pdbx_strand_id
1 'polypeptide(L)'
;QFLLWSSLAAVLHLGQVSFYSTTDDQGNEGSEVADYPAFDLASSLLGIDSETMLRVCTQRLMTCEAENERMYITLSLSEAEDNRDALAKDLYSRIFHWIV
;
A
#
# COMPACT_ATOMS: atom_id res chain seq x y z
N GLN A 1 -16.74 -2.91 19.09
CA GLN A 1 -15.76 -1.95 19.65
C GLN A 1 -14.31 -2.34 19.35
N PHE A 2 -13.92 -3.62 19.45
CA PHE A 2 -12.54 -4.09 19.17
C PHE A 2 -12.05 -3.75 17.75
N LEU A 3 -12.91 -3.92 16.74
CA LEU A 3 -12.59 -3.61 15.34
C LEU A 3 -12.20 -2.15 15.11
N LEU A 4 -12.81 -1.20 15.84
CA LEU A 4 -12.51 0.22 15.71
C LEU A 4 -11.05 0.52 16.11
N TRP A 5 -10.61 -0.03 17.24
CA TRP A 5 -9.25 0.16 17.74
C TRP A 5 -8.22 -0.55 16.86
N SER A 6 -8.55 -1.75 16.35
CA SER A 6 -7.71 -2.46 15.40
C SER A 6 -7.53 -1.68 14.09
N SER A 7 -8.61 -1.10 13.55
CA SER A 7 -8.53 -0.30 12.32
C SER A 7 -7.78 1.01 12.52
N LEU A 8 -7.92 1.68 13.67
CA LEU A 8 -7.12 2.87 14.01
C LEU A 8 -5.63 2.54 14.17
N ALA A 9 -5.31 1.44 14.85
CA ALA A 9 -3.94 0.95 14.95
C ALA A 9 -3.36 0.60 13.58
N ALA A 10 -4.15 -0.04 12.70
CA ALA A 10 -3.74 -0.32 11.34
C ALA A 10 -3.38 0.94 10.55
N VAL A 11 -4.20 2.00 10.63
CA VAL A 11 -3.92 3.28 9.97
C VAL A 11 -2.62 3.90 10.49
N LEU A 12 -2.38 3.84 11.81
CA LEU A 12 -1.14 4.34 12.42
C LEU A 12 0.08 3.58 11.88
N HIS A 13 0.04 2.24 11.90
CA HIS A 13 1.15 1.41 11.42
C HIS A 13 1.37 1.54 9.92
N LEU A 14 0.30 1.62 9.13
CA LEU A 14 0.37 1.90 7.69
C LEU A 14 1.08 3.22 7.42
N GLY A 15 0.80 4.27 8.19
CA GLY A 15 1.47 5.57 8.06
C GLY A 15 2.95 5.56 8.45
N GLN A 16 3.45 4.51 9.12
CA GLN A 16 4.88 4.34 9.42
C GLN A 16 5.62 3.50 8.36
N VAL A 17 4.90 2.89 7.41
CA VAL A 17 5.53 2.14 6.32
C VAL A 17 6.34 3.10 5.47
N SER A 18 7.64 2.81 5.37
CA SER A 18 8.58 3.55 4.53
C SER A 18 8.99 2.71 3.33
N PHE A 19 9.38 3.40 2.26
CA PHE A 19 9.82 2.80 1.01
C PHE A 19 11.20 3.32 0.63
N TYR A 20 11.93 2.57 -0.19
CA TYR A 20 13.14 3.05 -0.85
C TYR A 20 13.01 2.90 -2.36
N SER A 21 13.69 3.79 -3.09
CA SER A 21 13.73 3.74 -4.55
C SER A 21 14.58 2.55 -5.03
N THR A 22 14.09 1.86 -6.05
CA THR A 22 14.81 0.83 -6.78
C THR A 22 14.90 1.21 -8.25
N THR A 23 15.76 0.52 -8.99
CA THR A 23 15.88 0.68 -10.44
C THR A 23 15.94 -0.70 -11.06
N ASP A 24 15.09 -0.95 -12.06
CA ASP A 24 15.10 -2.23 -12.77
C ASP A 24 16.24 -2.31 -13.81
N ASP A 25 16.41 -3.48 -14.41
CA ASP A 25 17.43 -3.72 -15.44
C ASP A 25 17.26 -2.84 -16.69
N GLN A 26 16.09 -2.24 -16.89
CA GLN A 26 15.77 -1.36 -18.01
C GLN A 26 15.95 0.13 -17.66
N GLY A 27 16.34 0.44 -16.42
CA GLY A 27 16.53 1.81 -15.94
C GLY A 27 15.24 2.50 -15.49
N ASN A 28 14.13 1.77 -15.34
CA ASN A 28 12.89 2.33 -14.81
C ASN A 28 12.97 2.46 -13.29
N GLU A 29 12.45 3.56 -12.76
CA GLU A 29 12.32 3.76 -11.31
C GLU A 29 11.25 2.86 -10.71
N GLY A 30 11.54 2.29 -9.55
CA GLY A 30 10.65 1.45 -8.77
C GLY A 30 10.74 1.77 -7.29
N SER A 31 10.07 0.97 -6.47
CA SER A 31 10.07 1.10 -5.02
C SER A 31 9.88 -0.25 -4.33
N GLU A 32 10.46 -0.37 -3.15
CA GLU A 32 10.32 -1.52 -2.26
C GLU A 32 10.09 -1.06 -0.80
N VAL A 33 9.49 -1.92 0.02
CA VAL A 33 9.22 -1.64 1.44
C VAL A 33 10.53 -1.69 2.22
N ALA A 34 10.81 -0.63 2.98
CA ALA A 34 12.02 -0.51 3.80
C ALA A 34 11.89 -1.20 5.16
N ASP A 35 10.69 -1.25 5.76
CA ASP A 35 10.44 -1.82 7.08
C ASP A 35 9.27 -2.82 7.06
N TYR A 36 9.60 -4.11 7.13
CA TYR A 36 8.62 -5.19 7.16
C TYR A 36 7.84 -5.31 8.48
N PRO A 37 8.44 -5.11 9.69
CA PRO A 37 7.70 -5.13 10.95
C PRO A 37 6.43 -4.24 11.00
N ALA A 38 6.53 -2.95 10.66
CA ALA A 38 5.37 -2.06 10.66
C ALA A 38 4.36 -2.45 9.57
N PHE A 39 4.86 -2.88 8.42
CA PHE A 39 4.07 -3.34 7.28
C PHE A 39 3.27 -4.61 7.60
N ASP A 40 3.90 -5.64 8.13
CA ASP A 40 3.28 -6.91 8.51
C ASP A 40 2.25 -6.72 9.63
N LEU A 41 2.54 -5.83 10.57
CA LEU A 41 1.58 -5.49 11.62
C LEU A 41 0.35 -4.78 11.04
N ALA A 42 0.54 -3.84 10.13
CA ALA A 42 -0.58 -3.19 9.43
C ALA A 42 -1.40 -4.19 8.60
N SER A 43 -0.74 -5.08 7.86
CA SER A 43 -1.38 -6.18 7.11
C SER A 43 -2.24 -7.06 8.03
N SER A 44 -1.67 -7.52 9.14
CA SER A 44 -2.34 -8.35 10.14
C SER A 44 -3.56 -7.67 10.77
N LEU A 45 -3.43 -6.39 11.13
CA LEU A 45 -4.52 -5.61 11.72
C LEU A 45 -5.65 -5.32 10.73
N LEU A 46 -5.35 -5.20 9.43
CA LEU A 46 -6.34 -5.06 8.35
C LEU A 46 -6.94 -6.40 7.91
N GLY A 47 -6.32 -7.53 8.29
CA GLY A 47 -6.70 -8.86 7.80
C GLY A 47 -6.41 -9.05 6.31
N ILE A 48 -5.42 -8.34 5.78
CA ILE A 48 -5.00 -8.41 4.37
C ILE A 48 -3.69 -9.21 4.33
N ASP A 49 -3.57 -10.11 3.37
CA ASP A 49 -2.32 -10.84 3.13
C ASP A 49 -1.15 -9.88 2.78
N SER A 50 0.04 -10.10 3.36
CA SER A 50 1.20 -9.20 3.19
C SER A 50 1.61 -9.04 1.72
N GLU A 51 1.54 -10.09 0.90
CA GLU A 51 1.87 -10.02 -0.53
C GLU A 51 0.85 -9.16 -1.27
N THR A 52 -0.43 -9.30 -0.93
CA THR A 52 -1.50 -8.47 -1.48
C THR A 52 -1.31 -7.00 -1.11
N MET A 53 -1.04 -6.72 0.16
CA MET A 53 -0.79 -5.36 0.62
C MET A 53 0.46 -4.77 -0.05
N LEU A 54 1.49 -5.58 -0.29
CA LEU A 54 2.74 -5.15 -0.90
C LEU A 54 2.45 -4.68 -2.33
N ARG A 55 1.76 -5.52 -3.10
CA ARG A 55 1.31 -5.17 -4.45
C ARG A 55 0.46 -3.91 -4.48
N VAL A 56 -0.45 -3.73 -3.53
CA VAL A 56 -1.30 -2.51 -3.47
C VAL A 56 -0.47 -1.27 -3.19
N CYS A 57 0.57 -1.37 -2.36
CA CYS A 57 1.43 -0.24 -2.03
C CYS A 57 2.47 0.07 -3.11
N THR A 58 3.03 -0.93 -3.79
CA THR A 58 4.20 -0.77 -4.66
C THR A 58 3.94 -1.05 -6.14
N GLN A 59 2.74 -1.50 -6.53
CA GLN A 59 2.46 -1.85 -7.92
C GLN A 59 1.14 -1.24 -8.42
N ARG A 60 1.11 -0.95 -9.71
CA ARG A 60 -0.10 -0.61 -10.45
C ARG A 60 -0.34 -1.63 -11.56
N LEU A 61 -1.59 -2.09 -11.67
CA LEU A 61 -2.03 -2.89 -12.81
C LEU A 61 -2.26 -1.97 -14.01
N MET A 62 -1.48 -2.11 -15.07
CA MET A 62 -1.70 -1.46 -16.35
C MET A 62 -2.25 -2.46 -17.37
N THR A 63 -3.18 -2.01 -18.20
CA THR A 63 -3.71 -2.80 -19.32
C THR A 63 -3.13 -2.22 -20.61
N CYS A 64 -2.39 -3.04 -21.35
CA CYS A 64 -1.86 -2.67 -22.66
C CYS A 64 -2.97 -2.84 -23.70
N GLU A 65 -3.51 -1.72 -24.20
CA GLU A 65 -4.62 -1.72 -25.16
C GLU A 65 -4.30 -2.45 -26.47
N ALA A 66 -3.02 -2.47 -26.87
CA ALA A 66 -2.58 -3.11 -28.11
C ALA A 66 -2.68 -4.65 -28.08
N GLU A 67 -2.46 -5.27 -26.91
CA GLU A 67 -2.38 -6.73 -26.77
C GLU A 67 -3.48 -7.28 -25.84
N ASN A 68 -4.31 -6.41 -25.25
CA ASN A 68 -5.30 -6.72 -24.21
C ASN A 68 -4.70 -7.51 -23.03
N GLU A 69 -3.41 -7.26 -22.76
CA GLU A 69 -2.66 -7.87 -21.68
C GLU A 69 -2.63 -6.97 -20.44
N ARG A 70 -2.63 -7.59 -19.26
CA ARG A 70 -2.54 -6.90 -17.97
C ARG A 70 -1.18 -7.16 -17.37
N MET A 71 -0.45 -6.11 -17.07
CA MET A 71 0.87 -6.18 -16.44
C MET A 71 0.94 -5.33 -15.19
N TYR A 72 1.65 -5.84 -14.18
CA TYR A 72 1.97 -5.08 -12.98
C TYR A 72 3.25 -4.30 -13.21
N ILE A 73 3.23 -3.03 -12.84
CA ILE A 73 4.37 -2.14 -12.97
C ILE A 73 4.67 -1.60 -11.58
N THR A 74 5.93 -1.70 -11.19
CA THR A 74 6.43 -1.16 -9.93
C THR A 74 6.32 0.35 -9.94
N LEU A 75 5.80 0.91 -8.87
CA LEU A 75 5.61 2.34 -8.66
C LEU A 75 6.94 2.99 -8.30
N SER A 76 7.13 4.24 -8.71
CA SER A 76 8.21 5.08 -8.17
C SER A 76 8.04 5.28 -6.66
N LEU A 77 9.12 5.70 -5.99
CA LEU A 77 9.09 6.01 -4.56
C LEU A 77 7.96 6.97 -4.18
N SER A 78 7.82 8.08 -4.93
CA SER A 78 6.78 9.08 -4.69
C SER A 78 5.37 8.50 -4.86
N GLU A 79 5.15 7.70 -5.90
CA GLU A 79 3.84 7.08 -6.15
C GLU A 79 3.47 6.06 -5.06
N ALA A 80 4.45 5.31 -4.54
CA ALA A 80 4.22 4.37 -3.44
C ALA A 80 3.86 5.09 -2.13
N GLU A 81 4.54 6.19 -1.82
CA GLU A 81 4.20 7.06 -0.67
C GLU A 81 2.81 7.68 -0.80
N ASP A 82 2.49 8.20 -1.98
CA ASP A 82 1.16 8.75 -2.29
C ASP A 82 0.06 7.68 -2.15
N ASN A 83 0.31 6.46 -2.63
CA ASN A 83 -0.63 5.34 -2.48
C ASN A 83 -0.83 4.94 -1.02
N ARG A 84 0.24 4.82 -0.23
CA ARG A 84 0.15 4.57 1.22
C ARG A 84 -0.73 5.61 1.90
N ASP A 85 -0.48 6.89 1.61
CA ASP A 85 -1.22 8.00 2.21
C ASP A 85 -2.68 8.03 1.77
N ALA A 86 -2.96 7.72 0.51
CA ALA A 86 -4.32 7.59 -0.01
C ALA A 86 -5.08 6.45 0.68
N LEU A 87 -4.45 5.29 0.85
CA LEU A 87 -5.03 4.15 1.57
C LEU A 87 -5.32 4.51 3.04
N ALA A 88 -4.37 5.14 3.72
CA ALA A 88 -4.54 5.57 5.10
C ALA A 88 -5.69 6.58 5.25
N LYS A 89 -5.80 7.54 4.33
CA LYS A 89 -6.91 8.53 4.29
C LYS A 89 -8.26 7.87 4.01
N ASP A 90 -8.35 6.94 3.05
CA ASP A 90 -9.60 6.25 2.73
C ASP A 90 -10.07 5.38 3.90
N LEU A 91 -9.15 4.63 4.52
CA LEU A 91 -9.43 3.84 5.73
C LEU A 91 -9.94 4.73 6.86
N TYR A 92 -9.22 5.82 7.17
CA TYR A 92 -9.63 6.76 8.21
C TYR A 92 -11.00 7.38 7.92
N SER A 93 -11.26 7.78 6.67
CA SER A 93 -12.54 8.34 6.23
C SER A 93 -13.69 7.36 6.46
N ARG A 94 -13.53 6.09 6.06
CA ARG A 94 -14.54 5.04 6.28
C ARG A 94 -14.79 4.77 7.76
N ILE A 95 -13.73 4.74 8.57
CA ILE A 95 -13.83 4.56 10.03
C ILE A 95 -14.63 5.72 10.63
N PHE A 96 -14.27 6.96 10.31
CA PHE A 96 -14.95 8.15 10.81
C PHE A 96 -16.42 8.16 10.39
N HIS A 97 -16.70 7.85 9.12
CA HIS A 97 -18.07 7.77 8.61
C HIS A 97 -18.91 6.70 9.31
N TRP A 98 -18.30 5.60 9.78
CA TRP A 98 -19.01 4.58 10.55
C TRP A 98 -19.34 5.01 11.98
N ILE A 99 -18.54 5.91 12.57
CA ILE A 99 -18.74 6.38 13.96
C ILE A 99 -19.84 7.45 14.05
N VAL A 100 -19.94 8.33 13.05
CA VAL A 100 -20.86 9.48 13.01
C VAL A 100 -22.25 9.08 12.53
#